data_AF-A0A3P7IIP9-F1
#
_entry.id   AF-A0A3P7IIP9-F1
#
_cell.length_a   1.000
_cell.length_b   1.000
_cell.length_c   1.000
_cell.angle_alpha   90.00
_cell.angle_beta   90.00
_cell.angle_gamma   90.00
#
_symmetry.space_group_name_H-M   'P 1'
#
loop_
_entity.id
_entity.type
_entity.pdbx_description
1 polymer ?
#
loop_
_entity_poly.entity_id
_entity_poly.type
_entity_poly.pdbx_seq_one_letter_code
_entity_poly.pdbx_strand_id
1 'polypeptide(L)'
;MEPVYLYREVRVPNIGNETFCLWNAFEQLIPQDYTIAMVPLVLWMAMVIYGTANPSSVLSSLSLRTSFKELTMERHSQLDVLDVFRVIAILWVMINHTGSEGRVDILDRLPSAESFKQSVHNNPIFGALLGNSALGVEIFLVLSGLLAARSWLRKADQPFFKHYREFIIRRVLRLAPSIFFFIYIAAGPMMKHFLPRYHSSMISACGISGIASHLTFLGNWQATPTCMGYLWYLGLDMQLYLIAPFILHLLYKQPFAGKLSAVSMIVASMFIRGAYCTAYGVCHKSD
;
A
#
# COMPACT_ATOMS: atom_id res chain seq x y z
N MET A 1 1.23 56.36 61.01
CA MET A 1 1.44 55.63 59.74
C MET A 1 0.36 54.58 59.65
N GLU A 2 -0.69 54.85 58.86
CA GLU A 2 -1.73 53.87 58.55
C GLU A 2 -1.24 52.90 57.46
N PRO A 3 -1.65 51.62 57.47
CA PRO A 3 -1.32 50.71 56.39
C PRO A 3 -2.22 50.99 55.17
N VAL A 4 -1.59 51.22 54.03
CA VAL A 4 -2.24 51.33 52.73
C VAL A 4 -2.69 49.93 52.28
N TYR A 5 -4.00 49.69 52.25
CA TYR A 5 -4.57 48.50 51.64
C TYR A 5 -4.60 48.67 50.12
N LEU A 6 -3.78 47.89 49.41
CA LEU A 6 -3.71 47.89 47.96
C LEU A 6 -4.74 46.88 47.43
N TYR A 7 -5.97 47.33 47.19
CA TYR A 7 -6.97 46.53 46.50
C TYR A 7 -6.54 46.37 45.05
N ARG A 8 -6.10 45.17 44.68
CA ARG A 8 -5.87 44.80 43.28
C ARG A 8 -7.24 44.74 42.61
N GLU A 9 -7.58 45.75 41.82
CA GLU A 9 -8.73 45.67 40.91
C GLU A 9 -8.55 44.44 40.01
N VAL A 10 -9.32 43.38 40.28
CA VAL A 10 -9.48 42.28 39.34
C VAL A 10 -10.34 42.84 38.21
N ARG A 11 -9.70 43.26 37.12
CA ARG A 11 -10.40 43.51 35.86
C ARG A 11 -10.96 42.17 35.40
N VAL A 12 -12.24 41.93 35.67
CA VAL A 12 -12.99 40.85 35.05
C VAL A 12 -13.05 41.17 33.56
N PRO A 13 -12.49 40.33 32.67
CA PRO A 13 -12.58 40.58 31.24
C PRO A 13 -14.06 40.61 30.85
N ASN A 14 -14.46 41.68 30.17
CA ASN A 14 -15.79 41.80 29.59
C ASN A 14 -15.99 40.60 28.66
N ILE A 15 -17.00 39.78 28.94
CA ILE A 15 -17.31 38.55 28.20
C ILE A 15 -17.85 38.96 26.83
N GLY A 16 -16.94 39.32 25.94
CA GLY A 16 -17.20 39.46 24.52
C GLY A 16 -17.08 38.09 23.87
N ASN A 17 -18.23 37.50 23.52
CA ASN A 17 -18.39 36.30 22.70
C ASN A 17 -17.46 35.13 23.07
N GLU A 18 -17.87 34.32 24.05
CA GLU A 18 -17.24 33.02 24.36
C GLU A 18 -17.12 32.11 23.12
N THR A 19 -18.02 32.28 22.14
CA THR A 19 -17.94 31.64 20.83
C THR A 19 -16.67 32.00 20.05
N PHE A 20 -16.22 33.26 20.08
CA PHE A 20 -15.00 33.70 19.40
C PHE A 20 -13.73 33.13 20.05
N CYS A 21 -13.71 33.00 21.39
CA CYS A 21 -12.61 32.34 22.08
C CYS A 21 -12.58 30.83 21.83
N LEU A 22 -13.74 30.17 21.77
CA LEU A 22 -13.82 28.75 21.43
C LEU A 22 -13.35 28.49 20.00
N TRP A 23 -13.74 29.31 19.03
CA TRP A 23 -13.28 29.20 17.64
C TRP A 23 -11.78 29.44 17.50
N ASN A 24 -11.23 30.49 18.13
CA ASN A 24 -9.79 30.74 18.13
C ASN A 24 -9.00 29.64 18.87
N ALA A 25 -9.54 29.08 19.95
CA ALA A 25 -8.94 27.95 20.65
C ALA A 25 -8.96 26.67 19.78
N PHE A 26 -10.03 26.46 18.99
CA PHE A 26 -10.14 25.35 18.04
C PHE A 26 -9.17 25.51 16.86
N GLU A 27 -9.03 26.73 16.32
CA GLU A 27 -8.05 27.06 15.27
C GLU A 27 -6.60 26.94 15.77
N GLN A 28 -6.34 27.20 17.05
CA GLN A 28 -5.02 26.98 17.65
C GLN A 28 -4.74 25.50 17.98
N LEU A 29 -5.78 24.69 18.21
CA LEU A 29 -5.62 23.25 18.48
C LEU A 29 -5.42 22.41 17.21
N ILE A 30 -5.97 22.85 16.07
CA ILE A 30 -5.95 22.10 14.81
C ILE A 30 -5.07 22.83 13.79
N PRO A 31 -3.89 22.29 13.45
CA PRO A 31 -3.01 22.87 12.43
C PRO A 31 -3.74 23.08 11.08
N GLN A 32 -3.50 24.21 10.40
CA GLN A 32 -4.17 24.53 9.14
C GLN A 32 -3.97 23.46 8.05
N ASP A 33 -2.81 22.82 8.02
CA ASP A 33 -2.50 21.70 7.14
C ASP A 33 -3.37 20.47 7.43
N TYR A 34 -3.69 20.21 8.69
CA TYR A 34 -4.63 19.15 9.08
C TYR A 34 -6.03 19.42 8.53
N THR A 35 -6.53 20.65 8.70
CA THR A 35 -7.86 21.05 8.21
C THR A 35 -7.95 20.88 6.70
N ILE A 36 -6.95 21.36 5.95
CA ILE A 36 -6.89 21.24 4.49
C ILE A 36 -6.89 19.77 4.05
N ALA A 37 -6.17 18.90 4.76
CA ALA A 37 -6.12 17.47 4.42
C ALA A 37 -7.42 16.72 4.72
N MET A 38 -8.21 17.18 5.69
CA MET A 38 -9.50 16.59 6.02
C MET A 38 -10.58 16.94 5.00
N VAL A 39 -10.52 18.12 4.36
CA VAL A 39 -11.54 18.59 3.42
C VAL A 39 -11.88 17.54 2.34
N PRO A 40 -10.94 17.01 1.53
CA PRO A 40 -11.29 16.06 0.47
C PRO A 40 -11.80 14.72 1.02
N LEU A 41 -11.35 14.28 2.20
CA LEU A 41 -11.87 13.07 2.85
C LEU A 41 -13.32 13.26 3.29
N VAL A 42 -13.62 14.40 3.91
CA VAL A 42 -14.99 14.76 4.34
C VAL A 42 -15.90 14.93 3.13
N LEU A 43 -15.44 15.60 2.07
CA LEU A 43 -16.20 15.74 0.82
C LEU A 43 -16.48 14.37 0.19
N TRP A 44 -15.49 13.48 0.15
CA TRP A 44 -15.68 12.13 -0.36
C TRP A 44 -16.70 11.35 0.47
N MET A 45 -16.60 11.40 1.80
CA MET A 45 -17.57 10.79 2.70
C MET A 45 -18.99 11.36 2.49
N ALA A 46 -19.12 12.67 2.31
CA ALA A 46 -20.39 13.32 2.02
C ALA A 46 -20.98 12.84 0.69
N MET A 47 -20.16 12.68 -0.37
CA MET A 47 -20.59 12.12 -1.65
C MET A 47 -21.06 10.67 -1.52
N VAL A 48 -20.37 9.84 -0.73
CA VAL A 48 -20.75 8.45 -0.44
C VAL A 48 -22.06 8.40 0.32
N ILE A 49 -22.24 9.24 1.36
CA ILE A 49 -23.49 9.32 2.14
C ILE A 49 -24.64 9.77 1.25
N TYR A 50 -24.44 10.82 0.44
CA TYR A 50 -25.45 11.32 -0.49
C TYR A 50 -25.83 10.27 -1.53
N GLY A 51 -24.86 9.59 -2.15
CA GLY A 51 -25.09 8.50 -3.10
C GLY A 51 -25.80 7.30 -2.47
N THR A 52 -25.56 7.04 -1.18
CA THR A 52 -26.26 5.99 -0.42
C THR A 52 -27.70 6.37 -0.10
N ALA A 53 -27.95 7.64 0.21
CA ALA A 53 -29.28 8.17 0.55
C ALA A 53 -30.15 8.43 -0.68
N ASN A 54 -29.56 8.71 -1.85
CA ASN A 54 -30.27 9.07 -3.06
C ASN A 54 -29.97 8.12 -4.24
N PRO A 55 -30.71 7.00 -4.36
CA PRO A 55 -30.47 5.98 -5.40
C PRO A 55 -30.66 6.45 -6.84
N SER A 56 -31.42 7.52 -7.08
CA SER A 56 -31.64 8.07 -8.42
C SER A 56 -30.52 9.01 -8.89
N SER A 57 -29.57 9.35 -8.01
CA SER A 57 -28.43 10.19 -8.36
C SER A 57 -27.39 9.42 -9.19
N VAL A 58 -26.59 10.17 -9.96
CA VAL A 58 -25.35 9.67 -10.59
C VAL A 58 -24.36 9.12 -9.55
N LEU A 59 -24.42 9.62 -8.31
CA LEU A 59 -23.59 9.18 -7.18
C LEU A 59 -24.05 7.86 -6.55
N SER A 60 -25.15 7.25 -7.03
CA SER A 60 -25.61 5.93 -6.56
C SER A 60 -24.57 4.82 -6.76
N SER A 61 -23.64 5.00 -7.69
CA SER A 61 -22.47 4.12 -7.88
C SER A 61 -21.55 4.06 -6.65
N LEU A 62 -21.53 5.11 -5.83
CA LEU A 62 -20.77 5.19 -4.57
C LEU A 62 -21.57 4.68 -3.36
N SER A 63 -22.79 4.16 -3.58
CA SER A 63 -23.67 3.71 -2.50
C SER A 63 -23.03 2.58 -1.69
N LEU A 64 -23.02 2.74 -0.37
CA LEU A 64 -22.60 1.71 0.57
C LEU A 64 -23.52 0.49 0.51
N ARG A 65 -24.82 0.68 0.24
CA ARG A 65 -25.78 -0.43 0.12
C ARG A 65 -25.46 -1.31 -1.09
N THR A 66 -25.20 -0.67 -2.23
CA THR A 66 -24.79 -1.37 -3.46
C THR A 66 -23.46 -2.08 -3.25
N SER A 67 -22.48 -1.39 -2.67
CA SER A 67 -21.16 -1.96 -2.38
C SER A 67 -21.24 -3.16 -1.43
N PHE A 68 -22.05 -3.06 -0.37
CA PHE A 68 -22.25 -4.16 0.57
C PHE A 68 -22.95 -5.35 -0.08
N LYS A 69 -23.98 -5.10 -0.89
CA LYS A 69 -24.64 -6.15 -1.68
C LYS A 69 -23.65 -6.85 -2.61
N GLU A 70 -22.86 -6.09 -3.38
CA GLU A 70 -21.83 -6.64 -4.28
C GLU A 70 -20.73 -7.41 -3.54
N LEU A 71 -20.36 -6.96 -2.33
CA LEU A 71 -19.35 -7.61 -1.49
C LEU A 71 -19.84 -8.94 -0.91
N THR A 72 -21.14 -9.05 -0.62
CA THR A 72 -21.75 -10.23 0.00
C THR A 72 -22.41 -11.17 -1.00
N MET A 73 -22.53 -10.75 -2.26
CA MET A 73 -23.09 -11.56 -3.32
C MET A 73 -22.11 -12.67 -3.70
N GLU A 74 -22.60 -13.91 -3.67
CA GLU A 74 -21.84 -15.06 -4.15
C GLU A 74 -21.56 -14.91 -5.65
N ARG A 75 -20.29 -15.08 -6.03
CA ARG A 75 -19.87 -15.08 -7.42
C ARG A 75 -19.41 -16.49 -7.75
N HIS A 76 -20.07 -17.14 -8.70
CA HIS A 76 -19.61 -18.42 -9.21
C HIS A 76 -18.58 -18.21 -10.33
N SER A 77 -17.34 -18.58 -10.08
CA SER A 77 -16.27 -18.61 -11.07
C SER A 77 -15.39 -19.85 -10.89
N GLN A 78 -14.85 -20.36 -11.99
CA GLN A 78 -13.95 -21.52 -11.95
C GLN A 78 -12.65 -21.28 -11.17
N LEU A 79 -12.35 -20.04 -10.78
CA LEU A 79 -11.14 -19.65 -10.06
C LEU A 79 -11.40 -19.20 -8.62
N ASP A 80 -12.56 -19.50 -8.05
CA ASP A 80 -12.90 -19.06 -6.68
C ASP A 80 -12.02 -19.75 -5.63
N VAL A 81 -11.49 -20.95 -5.94
CA VAL A 81 -10.48 -21.62 -5.11
C VAL A 81 -9.22 -20.76 -4.92
N LEU A 82 -8.92 -19.85 -5.85
CA LEU A 82 -7.79 -18.93 -5.72
C LEU A 82 -7.98 -17.95 -4.55
N ASP A 83 -9.21 -17.71 -4.11
CA ASP A 83 -9.49 -16.80 -3.00
C ASP A 83 -9.01 -17.40 -1.67
N VAL A 84 -9.00 -18.73 -1.51
CA VAL A 84 -8.40 -19.39 -0.34
C VAL A 84 -6.92 -19.04 -0.25
N PHE A 85 -6.19 -19.15 -1.36
CA PHE A 85 -4.77 -18.79 -1.43
C PHE A 85 -4.56 -17.29 -1.16
N ARG A 86 -5.46 -16.42 -1.63
CA ARG A 86 -5.39 -14.99 -1.31
C ARG A 86 -5.57 -14.74 0.19
N VAL A 87 -6.57 -15.34 0.83
CA VAL A 87 -6.80 -15.16 2.27
C VAL A 87 -5.57 -15.59 3.06
N ILE A 88 -5.01 -16.75 2.75
CA ILE A 88 -3.77 -17.24 3.39
C ILE A 88 -2.63 -16.26 3.16
N ALA A 89 -2.43 -15.78 1.93
CA ALA A 89 -1.39 -14.81 1.61
C ALA A 89 -1.57 -13.47 2.34
N ILE A 90 -2.80 -12.94 2.44
CA ILE A 90 -3.12 -11.71 3.19
C ILE A 90 -2.71 -11.90 4.65
N LEU A 91 -3.16 -12.98 5.29
CA LEU A 91 -2.87 -13.26 6.70
C LEU A 91 -1.36 -13.38 6.92
N TRP A 92 -0.65 -14.05 6.01
CA TRP A 92 0.80 -14.19 6.08
C TRP A 92 1.52 -12.84 6.01
N VAL A 93 1.14 -12.00 5.05
CA VAL A 93 1.70 -10.65 4.87
C VAL A 93 1.40 -9.79 6.11
N MET A 94 0.19 -9.87 6.66
CA MET A 94 -0.19 -9.14 7.88
C MET A 94 0.61 -9.60 9.10
N ILE A 95 0.76 -10.92 9.30
CA ILE A 95 1.55 -11.48 10.41
C ILE A 95 3.01 -11.05 10.28
N ASN A 96 3.59 -11.12 9.07
CA ASN A 96 4.96 -10.68 8.85
C ASN A 96 5.12 -9.17 9.11
N HIS A 97 4.29 -8.31 8.51
CA HIS A 97 4.41 -6.88 8.74
C HIS A 97 4.13 -6.47 10.19
N THR A 98 3.26 -7.16 10.93
CA THR A 98 3.03 -6.84 12.34
C THR A 98 4.11 -7.44 13.25
N GLY A 99 4.58 -8.63 12.92
CA GLY A 99 5.43 -9.46 13.76
C GLY A 99 6.93 -9.29 13.50
N SER A 100 7.36 -8.88 12.31
CA SER A 100 8.76 -8.55 12.01
C SER A 100 8.84 -7.06 11.65
N GLU A 101 8.48 -6.68 10.44
CA GLU A 101 8.85 -5.38 9.87
C GLU A 101 8.22 -4.14 10.55
N GLY A 102 7.08 -4.30 11.21
CA GLY A 102 6.35 -3.21 11.88
C GLY A 102 6.61 -3.11 13.39
N ARG A 103 7.51 -3.95 13.95
CA ARG A 103 7.87 -3.83 15.37
C ARG A 103 8.66 -2.54 15.60
N VAL A 104 8.35 -1.87 16.71
CA VAL A 104 8.96 -0.56 17.05
C VAL A 104 10.47 -0.65 17.13
N ASP A 105 11.02 -1.75 17.64
CA ASP A 105 12.46 -1.95 17.71
C ASP A 105 13.12 -2.12 16.34
N ILE A 106 12.42 -2.67 15.35
CA ILE A 106 12.89 -2.72 13.96
C ILE A 106 12.87 -1.33 13.34
N LEU A 107 11.80 -0.56 13.54
CA LEU A 107 11.68 0.81 13.06
C LEU A 107 12.76 1.74 13.67
N ASP A 108 13.07 1.55 14.96
CA ASP A 108 14.06 2.33 15.71
C ASP A 108 15.48 1.74 15.61
N ARG A 109 15.67 0.64 14.85
CA ARG A 109 16.95 -0.07 14.67
C ARG A 109 17.64 -0.47 15.98
N LEU A 110 16.85 -0.88 16.97
CA LEU A 110 17.36 -1.30 18.28
C LEU A 110 17.95 -2.73 18.21
N PRO A 111 18.93 -3.07 19.07
CA PRO A 111 19.52 -4.42 19.10
C PRO A 111 18.51 -5.55 19.36
N SER A 112 17.37 -5.26 20.02
CA SER A 112 16.31 -6.24 20.25
C SER A 112 15.66 -6.74 18.97
N ALA A 113 15.68 -5.93 17.89
CA ALA A 113 15.20 -6.31 16.57
C ALA A 113 15.95 -7.53 16.03
N GLU A 114 17.28 -7.48 16.09
CA GLU A 114 18.15 -8.56 15.62
C GLU A 114 17.93 -9.83 16.45
N SER A 115 17.82 -9.69 17.78
CA SER A 115 17.57 -10.84 18.67
C SER A 115 16.24 -11.56 18.36
N PHE A 116 15.21 -10.79 18.03
CA PHE A 116 13.92 -11.33 17.64
C PHE A 116 13.98 -12.00 16.27
N LYS A 117 14.57 -11.33 15.26
CA LYS A 117 14.75 -11.90 13.92
C LYS A 117 15.50 -13.23 14.02
N GLN A 118 16.61 -13.28 14.77
CA GLN A 118 17.36 -14.51 15.01
C GLN A 118 16.51 -15.60 15.69
N SER A 119 15.68 -15.23 16.67
CA SER A 119 14.80 -16.19 17.35
C SER A 119 13.73 -16.78 16.43
N VAL A 120 13.18 -15.97 15.52
CA VAL A 120 12.24 -16.44 14.49
C VAL A 120 12.95 -17.35 13.51
N HIS A 121 14.09 -16.91 12.95
CA HIS A 121 14.87 -17.65 11.96
C HIS A 121 15.37 -19.00 12.48
N ASN A 122 15.84 -19.05 13.73
CA ASN A 122 16.36 -20.28 14.33
C ASN A 122 15.27 -21.26 14.78
N ASN A 123 14.00 -20.85 14.78
CA ASN A 123 12.90 -21.73 15.12
C ASN A 123 12.56 -22.64 13.94
N PRO A 124 12.45 -23.97 14.11
CA PRO A 124 12.20 -24.90 13.00
C PRO A 124 10.84 -24.68 12.30
N ILE A 125 9.84 -24.16 13.01
CA ILE A 125 8.50 -23.92 12.48
C ILE A 125 8.38 -22.47 12.02
N PHE A 126 8.66 -21.52 12.92
CA PHE A 126 8.52 -20.09 12.61
C PHE A 126 9.61 -19.59 11.65
N GLY A 127 10.79 -20.19 11.59
CA GLY A 127 11.80 -19.85 10.59
C GLY A 127 11.37 -20.27 9.19
N ALA A 128 10.80 -21.48 9.06
CA ALA A 128 10.28 -21.96 7.78
C ALA A 128 9.06 -21.16 7.29
N LEU A 129 8.18 -20.76 8.22
CA LEU A 129 6.94 -20.05 7.88
C LEU A 129 7.13 -18.52 7.83
N LEU A 130 7.69 -17.93 8.88
CA LEU A 130 7.79 -16.49 9.07
C LEU A 130 9.19 -15.92 8.80
N GLY A 131 10.23 -16.76 8.79
CA GLY A 131 11.57 -16.35 8.38
C GLY A 131 11.66 -16.02 6.88
N ASN A 132 10.74 -16.57 6.06
CA ASN A 132 10.54 -16.09 4.70
C ASN A 132 9.33 -15.17 4.60
N SER A 133 9.56 -13.89 4.91
CA SER A 133 8.58 -12.80 4.76
C SER A 133 7.98 -12.71 3.35
N ALA A 134 8.64 -13.27 2.33
CA ALA A 134 8.23 -13.19 0.94
C ALA A 134 7.15 -14.21 0.54
N LEU A 135 6.87 -15.27 1.32
CA LEU A 135 6.00 -16.35 0.85
C LEU A 135 4.57 -15.87 0.50
N GLY A 136 3.98 -15.03 1.34
CA GLY A 136 2.67 -14.43 1.05
C GLY A 136 2.70 -13.57 -0.23
N VAL A 137 3.80 -12.85 -0.45
CA VAL A 137 4.01 -12.04 -1.65
C VAL A 137 4.20 -12.90 -2.90
N GLU A 138 4.95 -13.99 -2.81
CA GLU A 138 5.15 -14.95 -3.90
C GLU A 138 3.82 -15.56 -4.37
N ILE A 139 2.94 -15.94 -3.43
CA ILE A 139 1.59 -16.41 -3.76
C ILE A 139 0.84 -15.33 -4.57
N PHE A 140 0.86 -14.08 -4.10
CA PHE A 140 0.21 -13.00 -4.82
C PHE A 140 0.78 -12.76 -6.22
N LEU A 141 2.11 -12.81 -6.39
CA LEU A 141 2.76 -12.68 -7.69
C LEU A 141 2.34 -13.80 -8.65
N VAL A 142 2.29 -15.06 -8.18
CA VAL A 142 1.83 -16.20 -8.98
C VAL A 142 0.37 -16.03 -9.39
N LEU A 143 -0.51 -15.65 -8.46
CA LEU A 143 -1.92 -15.41 -8.75
C LEU A 143 -2.10 -14.24 -9.73
N SER A 144 -1.33 -13.16 -9.57
CA SER A 144 -1.38 -12.01 -10.47
C SER A 144 -0.95 -12.42 -11.89
N GLY A 145 0.14 -13.17 -12.02
CA GLY A 145 0.61 -13.71 -13.30
C GLY A 145 -0.40 -14.65 -13.97
N LEU A 146 -1.01 -15.56 -13.22
CA LEU A 146 -2.06 -16.46 -13.72
C LEU A 146 -3.28 -15.69 -14.26
N LEU A 147 -3.76 -14.70 -13.51
CA LEU A 147 -4.90 -13.88 -13.92
C LEU A 147 -4.56 -12.96 -15.09
N ALA A 148 -3.34 -12.43 -15.14
CA ALA A 148 -2.82 -11.66 -16.26
C ALA A 148 -2.78 -12.51 -17.53
N ALA A 149 -2.24 -13.74 -17.45
CA ALA A 149 -2.19 -14.70 -18.55
C ALA A 149 -3.61 -15.04 -19.05
N ARG A 150 -4.53 -15.37 -18.15
CA ARG A 150 -5.93 -15.65 -18.54
C ARG A 150 -6.60 -14.44 -19.20
N SER A 151 -6.40 -13.24 -18.67
CA SER A 151 -6.99 -12.02 -19.21
C SER A 151 -6.44 -11.69 -20.59
N TRP A 152 -5.13 -11.86 -20.80
CA TRP A 152 -4.47 -11.66 -22.09
C TRP A 152 -4.92 -12.70 -23.12
N LEU A 153 -4.89 -13.99 -22.78
CA LEU A 153 -5.17 -15.06 -23.73
C LEU A 153 -6.61 -15.03 -24.27
N ARG A 154 -7.57 -14.45 -23.54
CA ARG A 154 -8.95 -14.25 -24.01
C ARG A 154 -9.07 -13.36 -25.26
N LYS A 155 -8.08 -12.51 -25.53
CA LYS A 155 -8.07 -11.58 -26.67
C LYS A 155 -6.75 -11.66 -27.45
N ALA A 156 -6.12 -12.84 -27.45
CA ALA A 156 -4.79 -13.05 -28.06
C ALA A 156 -4.73 -12.77 -29.57
N ASP A 157 -5.87 -12.90 -30.26
CA ASP A 157 -5.99 -12.63 -31.70
C ASP A 157 -5.96 -11.14 -32.07
N GLN A 158 -6.14 -10.24 -31.10
CA GLN A 158 -6.12 -8.80 -31.37
C GLN A 158 -4.70 -8.33 -31.74
N PRO A 159 -4.58 -7.22 -32.53
CA PRO A 159 -3.29 -6.60 -32.80
C PRO A 159 -2.56 -6.25 -31.49
N PHE A 160 -1.29 -6.67 -31.40
CA PHE A 160 -0.52 -6.62 -30.15
C PHE A 160 -0.58 -5.27 -29.44
N PHE A 161 -0.23 -4.17 -30.12
CA PHE A 161 -0.16 -2.85 -29.49
C PHE A 161 -1.52 -2.32 -29.01
N LYS A 162 -2.59 -2.59 -29.75
CA LYS A 162 -3.95 -2.22 -29.34
C LYS A 162 -4.33 -2.97 -28.07
N HIS A 163 -4.12 -4.28 -28.07
CA HIS A 163 -4.45 -5.13 -26.94
C HIS A 163 -3.57 -4.81 -25.71
N TYR A 164 -2.27 -4.59 -25.91
CA TYR A 164 -1.31 -4.16 -24.90
C TYR A 164 -1.77 -2.87 -24.21
N ARG A 165 -2.06 -1.82 -24.99
CA ARG A 165 -2.52 -0.54 -24.43
C ARG A 165 -3.78 -0.71 -23.58
N GLU A 166 -4.78 -1.41 -24.10
CA GLU A 166 -6.02 -1.64 -23.35
C GLU A 166 -5.78 -2.49 -22.08
N PHE A 167 -4.88 -3.47 -22.16
CA PHE A 167 -4.53 -4.35 -21.04
C PHE A 167 -3.86 -3.58 -19.89
N ILE A 168 -2.93 -2.68 -20.22
CA ILE A 168 -2.25 -1.82 -19.25
C ILE A 168 -3.20 -0.76 -18.68
N ILE A 169 -3.99 -0.06 -19.52
CA ILE A 169 -4.94 0.96 -19.05
C ILE A 169 -5.93 0.37 -18.04
N ARG A 170 -6.51 -0.81 -18.32
CA ARG A 170 -7.43 -1.49 -17.38
C ARG A 170 -6.77 -1.77 -16.03
N ARG A 171 -5.49 -2.14 -16.01
CA ARG A 171 -4.76 -2.43 -14.77
C ARG A 171 -4.45 -1.15 -13.99
N VAL A 172 -4.00 -0.10 -14.66
CA VAL A 172 -3.73 1.20 -14.03
C VAL A 172 -5.01 1.78 -13.43
N LEU A 173 -6.13 1.79 -14.17
CA LEU A 173 -7.41 2.27 -13.65
C LEU A 173 -7.92 1.47 -12.45
N ARG A 174 -7.53 0.19 -12.34
CA ARG A 174 -7.85 -0.65 -11.17
C ARG A 174 -6.99 -0.32 -9.94
N LEU A 175 -5.69 -0.07 -10.13
CA LEU A 175 -4.74 0.08 -9.02
C LEU A 175 -4.55 1.54 -8.59
N ALA A 176 -4.37 2.46 -9.55
CA ALA A 176 -3.96 3.84 -9.29
C ALA A 176 -4.88 4.61 -8.33
N PRO A 177 -6.23 4.49 -8.38
CA PRO A 177 -7.09 5.19 -7.44
C PRO A 177 -6.78 4.81 -5.98
N SER A 178 -6.69 3.51 -5.71
CA SER A 178 -6.41 3.01 -4.35
C SER A 178 -5.04 3.44 -3.84
N ILE A 179 -4.01 3.42 -4.69
CA ILE A 179 -2.65 3.85 -4.35
C ILE A 179 -2.61 5.35 -4.10
N PHE A 180 -3.26 6.15 -4.93
CA PHE A 180 -3.34 7.59 -4.76
C PHE A 180 -3.96 7.96 -3.41
N PHE A 181 -5.14 7.41 -3.09
CA PHE A 181 -5.80 7.67 -1.81
C PHE A 181 -4.98 7.15 -0.63
N PHE A 182 -4.38 5.97 -0.76
CA PHE A 182 -3.50 5.44 0.28
C PHE A 182 -2.33 6.37 0.55
N ILE A 183 -1.59 6.81 -0.48
CA ILE A 183 -0.44 7.72 -0.36
C ILE A 183 -0.89 9.07 0.22
N TYR A 184 -2.03 9.59 -0.26
CA TYR A 184 -2.60 10.84 0.24
C TYR A 184 -2.86 10.80 1.75
N ILE A 185 -3.46 9.71 2.24
CA ILE A 185 -3.73 9.52 3.67
C ILE A 185 -2.41 9.27 4.43
N ALA A 186 -1.58 8.35 3.93
CA ALA A 186 -0.35 7.88 4.56
C ALA A 186 0.72 8.97 4.71
N ALA A 187 0.94 9.78 3.68
CA ALA A 187 1.88 10.90 3.70
C ALA A 187 1.24 12.22 4.14
N GLY A 188 -0.07 12.24 4.32
CA GLY A 188 -0.81 13.44 4.69
C GLY A 188 -0.52 13.89 6.14
N PRO A 189 -0.82 15.16 6.46
CA PRO A 189 -0.59 15.73 7.79
C PRO A 189 -1.43 15.04 8.88
N MET A 190 -2.54 14.39 8.52
CA MET A 190 -3.34 13.58 9.43
C MET A 190 -2.52 12.43 10.04
N MET A 191 -1.85 11.62 9.22
CA MET A 191 -1.02 10.51 9.72
C MET A 191 0.24 11.02 10.41
N LYS A 192 0.77 12.17 10.01
CA LYS A 192 1.86 12.84 10.74
C LYS A 192 1.46 13.20 12.18
N HIS A 193 0.22 13.65 12.39
CA HIS A 193 -0.29 14.01 13.72
C HIS A 193 -0.62 12.78 14.57
N PHE A 194 -1.38 11.82 14.03
CA PHE A 194 -1.80 10.64 14.80
C PHE A 194 -0.71 9.58 14.98
N LEU A 195 0.19 9.45 14.01
CA LEU A 195 1.25 8.43 13.99
C LEU A 195 2.62 9.07 13.67
N PRO A 196 3.15 9.97 14.53
CA PRO A 196 4.38 10.71 14.25
C PRO A 196 5.61 9.81 14.07
N ARG A 197 5.66 8.67 14.78
CA ARG A 197 6.73 7.67 14.63
C ARG A 197 6.71 6.99 13.26
N TYR A 198 5.53 6.60 12.79
CA TYR A 198 5.34 6.06 11.45
C TYR A 198 5.76 7.08 10.38
N HIS A 199 5.36 8.34 10.54
CA HIS A 199 5.77 9.39 9.61
C HIS A 199 7.30 9.57 9.59
N SER A 200 7.95 9.62 10.76
CA SER A 200 9.41 9.75 10.86
C SER A 200 10.15 8.59 10.20
N SER A 201 9.66 7.36 10.38
CA SER A 201 10.34 6.15 9.90
C SER A 201 10.03 5.82 8.43
N MET A 202 8.78 5.97 7.99
CA MET A 202 8.31 5.48 6.68
C MET A 202 8.12 6.57 5.62
N ILE A 203 7.88 7.82 6.03
CA ILE A 203 7.44 8.89 5.12
C ILE A 203 8.51 9.98 4.94
N SER A 204 9.28 10.28 5.99
CA SER A 204 10.21 11.42 6.03
C SER A 204 11.21 11.48 4.87
N ALA A 205 11.63 10.31 4.36
CA ALA A 205 12.57 10.18 3.25
C ALA A 205 11.93 10.33 1.86
N CYS A 206 10.60 10.40 1.73
CA CYS A 206 9.95 10.36 0.42
C CYS A 206 10.28 11.57 -0.46
N GLY A 207 10.18 12.78 0.10
CA GLY A 207 10.10 13.99 -0.71
C GLY A 207 9.06 13.90 -1.84
N ILE A 208 9.15 14.79 -2.82
CA ILE A 208 8.25 14.78 -3.98
C ILE A 208 8.60 13.64 -4.94
N SER A 209 9.90 13.39 -5.16
CA SER A 209 10.38 12.36 -6.09
C SER A 209 10.01 10.94 -5.64
N GLY A 210 10.10 10.65 -4.34
CA GLY A 210 9.74 9.34 -3.82
C GLY A 210 8.23 9.09 -3.85
N ILE A 211 7.41 10.10 -3.57
CA ILE A 211 5.95 10.01 -3.76
C ILE A 211 5.62 9.76 -5.24
N ALA A 212 6.23 10.54 -6.13
CA ALA A 212 6.01 10.41 -7.58
C ALA A 212 6.40 9.04 -8.11
N SER A 213 7.50 8.44 -7.62
CA SER A 213 7.90 7.10 -8.05
C SER A 213 6.88 6.03 -7.62
N HIS A 214 6.27 6.15 -6.45
CA HIS A 214 5.23 5.20 -6.02
C HIS A 214 3.95 5.35 -6.84
N LEU A 215 3.54 6.59 -7.15
CA LEU A 215 2.40 6.87 -8.03
C LEU A 215 2.61 6.36 -9.47
N THR A 216 3.86 6.26 -9.91
CA THR A 216 4.24 5.76 -11.24
C THR A 216 4.66 4.29 -11.22
N PHE A 217 4.53 3.59 -10.08
CA PHE A 217 4.97 2.21 -9.89
C PHE A 217 6.49 1.97 -10.10
N LEU A 218 7.29 3.03 -10.00
CA LEU A 218 8.75 3.02 -10.10
C LEU A 218 9.46 3.04 -8.74
N GLY A 219 8.72 2.91 -7.64
CA GLY A 219 9.27 2.97 -6.27
C GLY A 219 10.43 2.02 -5.99
N ASN A 220 10.50 0.88 -6.69
CA ASN A 220 11.59 -0.10 -6.56
C ASN A 220 12.95 0.38 -7.07
N TRP A 221 13.00 1.49 -7.81
CA TRP A 221 14.24 2.10 -8.31
C TRP A 221 14.65 3.34 -7.53
N GLN A 222 14.04 3.61 -6.38
CA GLN A 222 14.49 4.68 -5.49
C GLN A 222 15.90 4.39 -4.94
N ALA A 223 16.68 5.45 -4.76
CA ALA A 223 17.91 5.36 -3.98
C ALA A 223 17.58 5.16 -2.50
N THR A 224 18.46 4.47 -1.77
CA THR A 224 18.35 4.34 -0.32
C THR A 224 18.69 5.67 0.38
N PRO A 225 17.95 6.08 1.43
CA PRO A 225 16.85 5.36 2.07
C PRO A 225 15.54 5.42 1.26
N THR A 226 14.91 4.26 1.06
CA THR A 226 13.61 4.17 0.39
C THR A 226 12.49 4.55 1.35
N CYS A 227 11.48 5.25 0.86
CA CYS A 227 10.29 5.55 1.65
C CYS A 227 9.13 4.62 1.27
N MET A 228 8.16 4.47 2.18
CA MET A 228 6.99 3.59 1.99
C MET A 228 7.40 2.21 1.43
N GLY A 229 8.42 1.60 2.04
CA GLY A 229 9.05 0.37 1.52
C GLY A 229 8.04 -0.72 1.23
N TYR A 230 7.00 -0.86 2.04
CA TYR A 230 5.89 -1.81 1.87
C TYR A 230 5.08 -1.67 0.55
N LEU A 231 5.24 -0.58 -0.22
CA LEU A 231 4.65 -0.44 -1.56
C LEU A 231 5.44 -1.18 -2.66
N TRP A 232 6.60 -1.76 -2.33
CA TRP A 232 7.49 -2.43 -3.29
C TRP A 232 6.77 -3.51 -4.11
N TYR A 233 5.85 -4.24 -3.47
CA TYR A 233 5.07 -5.29 -4.11
C TYR A 233 4.19 -4.74 -5.24
N LEU A 234 3.49 -3.62 -5.03
CA LEU A 234 2.63 -3.03 -6.05
C LEU A 234 3.44 -2.49 -7.23
N GLY A 235 4.62 -1.91 -6.94
CA GLY A 235 5.58 -1.55 -7.98
C GLY A 235 6.02 -2.77 -8.80
N LEU A 236 6.43 -3.84 -8.13
CA LEU A 236 6.92 -5.06 -8.77
C LEU A 236 5.83 -5.75 -9.60
N ASP A 237 4.63 -5.88 -9.04
CA ASP A 237 3.48 -6.45 -9.73
C ASP A 237 3.19 -5.71 -11.04
N MET A 238 3.17 -4.37 -11.02
CA MET A 238 2.95 -3.57 -12.22
C MET A 238 4.11 -3.70 -13.22
N GLN A 239 5.35 -3.71 -12.74
CA GLN A 239 6.56 -3.88 -13.58
C GLN A 239 6.55 -5.22 -14.31
N LEU A 240 6.22 -6.31 -13.60
CA LEU A 240 6.06 -7.64 -14.21
C LEU A 240 4.86 -7.69 -15.15
N TYR A 241 3.76 -7.01 -14.81
CA TYR A 241 2.56 -6.92 -15.65
C TYR A 241 2.80 -6.19 -16.97
N LEU A 242 3.75 -5.23 -17.01
CA LEU A 242 4.19 -4.58 -18.25
C LEU A 242 4.96 -5.54 -19.16
N ILE A 243 5.77 -6.44 -18.60
CA ILE A 243 6.59 -7.39 -19.36
C ILE A 243 5.78 -8.63 -19.79
N ALA A 244 4.83 -9.08 -18.97
CA ALA A 244 4.09 -10.32 -19.19
C ALA A 244 3.45 -10.45 -20.60
N PRO A 245 2.80 -9.43 -21.18
CA PRO A 245 2.23 -9.50 -22.52
C PRO A 245 3.21 -9.92 -23.62
N PHE A 246 4.48 -9.52 -23.54
CA PHE A 246 5.48 -9.88 -24.53
C PHE A 246 5.76 -11.39 -24.52
N ILE A 247 5.93 -11.95 -23.32
CA ILE A 247 6.14 -13.39 -23.11
C ILE A 247 4.88 -14.16 -23.53
N LEU A 248 3.71 -13.71 -23.11
CA LEU A 248 2.43 -14.36 -23.40
C LEU A 248 2.09 -14.31 -24.89
N HIS A 249 2.38 -13.20 -25.56
CA HIS A 249 2.19 -13.08 -27.01
C HIS A 249 3.16 -13.98 -27.77
N LEU A 250 4.43 -14.04 -27.35
CA LEU A 250 5.40 -14.96 -27.92
C LEU A 250 4.97 -16.42 -27.70
N LEU A 251 4.49 -16.77 -26.52
CA LEU A 251 3.96 -18.10 -26.21
C LEU A 251 2.75 -18.47 -27.09
N TYR A 252 1.89 -17.50 -27.40
CA TYR A 252 0.73 -17.70 -28.26
C TYR A 252 1.11 -17.87 -29.74
N LYS A 253 2.01 -17.03 -30.27
CA LYS A 253 2.40 -17.05 -31.70
C LYS A 253 3.49 -18.07 -32.02
N GLN A 254 4.43 -18.29 -31.11
CA GLN A 254 5.59 -19.18 -31.26
C GLN A 254 5.83 -19.95 -29.94
N PRO A 255 5.06 -21.03 -29.68
CA PRO A 255 5.07 -21.71 -28.38
C PRO A 255 6.44 -22.22 -27.93
N PHE A 256 7.30 -22.65 -28.85
CA PHE A 256 8.66 -23.08 -28.52
C PHE A 256 9.51 -21.93 -28.01
N ALA A 257 9.57 -20.82 -28.75
CA ALA A 257 10.31 -19.62 -28.37
C ALA A 257 9.77 -19.01 -27.06
N GLY A 258 8.44 -18.99 -26.89
CA GLY A 258 7.81 -18.54 -25.66
C GLY A 258 8.16 -19.40 -24.44
N LYS A 259 8.12 -20.74 -24.59
CA LYS A 259 8.55 -21.67 -23.53
C LYS A 259 10.03 -21.51 -23.19
N LEU A 260 10.89 -21.42 -24.21
CA LEU A 260 12.32 -21.21 -24.02
C LEU A 260 12.61 -19.89 -23.29
N SER A 261 11.94 -18.80 -23.67
CA SER A 261 12.05 -17.50 -23.00
C SER A 261 11.63 -17.57 -21.53
N ALA A 262 10.48 -18.19 -21.25
CA ALA A 262 10.00 -18.35 -19.87
C ALA A 262 10.96 -19.19 -19.01
N VAL A 263 11.44 -20.33 -19.51
CA VAL A 263 12.42 -21.16 -18.81
C VAL A 263 13.72 -20.39 -18.59
N SER A 264 14.20 -19.66 -19.60
CA SER A 264 15.41 -18.85 -19.50
C SER A 264 15.29 -17.78 -18.41
N MET A 265 14.14 -17.10 -18.30
CA MET A 265 13.89 -16.11 -17.25
C MET A 265 13.85 -16.73 -15.84
N ILE A 266 13.22 -17.89 -15.69
CA ILE A 266 13.20 -18.63 -14.41
C ILE A 266 14.61 -19.01 -14.00
N VAL A 267 15.36 -19.62 -14.92
CA VAL A 267 16.75 -20.04 -14.69
C VAL A 267 17.63 -18.84 -14.36
N ALA A 268 17.52 -17.74 -15.10
CA ALA A 268 18.24 -16.50 -14.82
C ALA A 268 17.90 -15.96 -13.42
N SER A 269 16.63 -15.93 -13.03
CA SER A 269 16.20 -15.51 -11.69
C SER A 269 16.84 -16.36 -10.59
N MET A 270 16.85 -17.69 -10.75
CA MET A 270 17.49 -18.61 -9.81
C MET A 270 19.00 -18.37 -9.71
N PHE A 271 19.68 -18.18 -10.84
CA PHE A 271 21.12 -17.89 -10.85
C PHE A 271 21.43 -16.54 -10.21
N ILE A 272 20.65 -15.50 -10.50
CA ILE A 272 20.84 -14.17 -9.87
C ILE A 272 20.66 -14.27 -8.36
N ARG A 273 19.62 -14.98 -7.89
CA ARG A 273 19.40 -15.18 -6.45
C ARG A 273 20.54 -15.97 -5.81
N GLY A 274 21.00 -17.05 -6.43
CA GLY A 274 22.11 -17.86 -5.94
C GLY A 274 23.45 -17.09 -5.92
N ALA A 275 23.74 -16.32 -6.97
CA ALA A 275 24.92 -15.46 -7.03
C ALA A 275 24.89 -14.39 -5.95
N TYR A 276 23.74 -13.76 -5.71
CA TYR A 276 23.59 -12.76 -4.65
C TYR A 276 23.76 -13.38 -3.26
N CYS A 277 23.14 -14.55 -3.02
CA CYS A 277 23.26 -15.28 -1.76
C CYS A 277 24.71 -15.68 -1.47
N THR A 278 25.45 -16.15 -2.47
CA THR A 278 26.86 -16.56 -2.31
C THR A 278 27.81 -15.36 -2.15
N ALA A 279 27.58 -14.26 -2.90
CA ALA A 279 28.43 -13.07 -2.81
C ALA A 279 28.28 -12.32 -1.49
N TYR A 280 27.07 -12.29 -0.90
CA TYR A 280 26.77 -11.48 0.30
C TYR A 280 26.47 -12.31 1.55
N GLY A 281 26.42 -13.64 1.47
CA GLY A 281 26.17 -14.52 2.61
C GLY A 281 24.74 -14.45 3.18
N VAL A 282 23.75 -14.00 2.39
CA VAL A 282 22.36 -13.73 2.83
C VAL A 282 21.35 -14.73 2.26
N CYS A 283 21.66 -16.02 2.32
CA CYS A 283 20.84 -17.07 1.71
C CYS A 283 19.53 -17.34 2.46
N HIS A 284 19.53 -17.17 3.79
CA HIS A 284 18.40 -17.43 4.68
C HIS A 284 17.84 -16.17 5.35
N LYS A 285 18.30 -14.98 4.92
CA LYS A 285 17.88 -13.68 5.45
C LYS A 285 17.10 -12.95 4.35
N SER A 286 15.86 -13.37 4.13
CA SER A 286 14.97 -12.81 3.08
C SER A 286 14.27 -11.50 3.50
N ASP A 287 14.45 -11.11 4.75
CA ASP A 287 13.91 -9.94 5.44
C ASP A 287 14.96 -8.85 5.70
#